data_AF-J2L695-F1
#
_entry.id   AF-J2L695-F1
#
_cell.length_a   1.000
_cell.length_b   1.000
_cell.length_c   1.000
_cell.angle_alpha   90.00
_cell.angle_beta   90.00
_cell.angle_gamma   90.00
#
_symmetry.space_group_name_H-M   'P 1'
#
loop_
_entity.id
_entity.type
_entity.pdbx_description
1 polymer ?
#
loop_
_entity_poly.entity_id
_entity_poly.type
_entity_poly.pdbx_seq_one_letter_code
_entity_poly.pdbx_strand_id
1 'polypeptide(L)' 'MPMVTVSISPLQAAGIRDAVDQGGYASSSEVVREALRLWDAARKLGEYRSEVLADERAPSGGRCVADMFADHEAEHRRSA' A
#
# COMPACT_ATOMS: atom_id res chain seq x y z
N MET A 1 -7.72 19.84 -20.56
CA MET A 1 -7.94 18.56 -19.85
C MET A 1 -9.24 17.95 -20.34
N PRO A 2 -9.31 16.62 -20.57
CA PRO A 2 -10.55 15.96 -20.94
C PRO A 2 -11.57 16.02 -19.79
N MET A 3 -12.86 16.10 -20.13
CA MET A 3 -13.96 16.02 -19.17
C MET A 3 -14.44 14.59 -19.00
N VAL A 4 -14.77 14.22 -17.77
CA VAL A 4 -15.25 12.89 -17.41
C VAL A 4 -16.49 13.04 -16.54
N THR A 5 -17.53 12.24 -16.83
CA THR A 5 -18.73 12.12 -16.00
C THR A 5 -18.62 10.84 -15.17
N VAL A 6 -18.79 10.95 -13.85
CA VAL A 6 -18.72 9.83 -12.92
C VAL A 6 -19.93 9.83 -12.00
N SER A 7 -20.37 8.64 -11.60
CA SER A 7 -21.38 8.48 -10.56
C SER A 7 -20.68 8.26 -9.22
N ILE A 8 -21.11 9.00 -8.19
CA ILE A 8 -20.59 8.91 -6.82
C ILE A 8 -21.76 8.79 -5.85
N SER A 9 -21.48 8.31 -4.63
CA SER A 9 -22.53 8.21 -3.62
C SER A 9 -23.02 9.61 -3.20
N PRO A 10 -24.29 9.76 -2.79
CA PRO A 10 -24.82 11.05 -2.31
C PRO A 10 -24.00 11.62 -1.15
N LEU A 11 -23.49 10.75 -0.27
CA LEU A 11 -22.64 11.14 0.85
C LEU A 11 -21.32 11.75 0.38
N GLN A 12 -20.66 11.15 -0.63
CA GLN A 12 -19.45 11.72 -1.21
C GLN A 12 -19.71 13.04 -1.91
N ALA A 13 -20.83 13.16 -2.62
CA ALA A 13 -21.22 14.41 -3.26
C ALA A 13 -21.42 15.54 -2.24
N ALA A 14 -22.06 15.24 -1.10
CA ALA A 14 -22.21 16.19 0.01
C ALA A 14 -20.84 16.61 0.56
N GLY A 15 -19.96 15.66 0.88
CA GLY A 15 -18.62 15.97 1.39
C GLY A 15 -17.77 16.81 0.42
N ILE A 16 -17.86 16.56 -0.89
CA ILE A 16 -17.19 17.39 -1.90
C ILE A 16 -17.73 18.82 -1.89
N ARG A 17 -19.04 18.99 -1.71
CA ARG A 17 -19.69 20.30 -1.72
C ARG A 17 -19.31 21.10 -0.48
N ASP A 18 -19.36 20.48 0.69
CA ASP A 18 -18.94 21.09 1.95
C ASP A 18 -17.48 21.57 1.89
N ALA A 19 -16.58 20.79 1.28
CA ALA A 19 -15.17 21.14 1.14
C ALA A 19 -14.94 22.40 0.27
N VAL A 20 -15.79 22.60 -0.74
CA VAL A 20 -15.78 23.81 -1.58
C VAL A 20 -16.41 24.99 -0.82
N ASP A 21 -17.53 24.76 -0.14
CA ASP A 21 -18.26 25.81 0.60
C ASP A 21 -17.44 26.38 1.77
N GLN A 22 -16.58 25.56 2.38
CA GLN A 22 -15.62 25.98 3.41
C GLN A 22 -14.43 26.78 2.83
N GLY A 23 -14.32 26.90 1.51
CA GLY A 23 -13.23 27.62 0.83
C GLY A 23 -11.91 26.84 0.79
N GLY A 24 -11.90 25.57 1.20
CA GLY A 24 -10.70 24.72 1.14
C GLY A 24 -10.32 24.32 -0.29
N TYR A 25 -11.26 24.40 -1.23
CA TYR A 25 -11.07 24.08 -2.64
C TYR A 25 -11.85 25.06 -3.51
N ALA A 26 -11.31 25.42 -4.67
CA ALA A 26 -11.96 26.35 -5.60
C ALA A 26 -13.09 25.69 -6.42
N SER A 27 -13.09 24.35 -6.53
CA SER A 27 -14.14 23.62 -7.26
C SER A 27 -14.22 22.14 -6.87
N SER A 28 -15.37 21.51 -7.13
CA SER A 28 -15.54 20.06 -6.96
C SER A 28 -14.54 19.25 -7.79
N SER A 29 -14.22 19.72 -9.00
CA SER A 29 -13.22 19.06 -9.87
C SER A 29 -11.81 19.09 -9.27
N GLU A 30 -11.49 20.08 -8.45
CA GLU A 30 -10.22 20.16 -7.73
C GLU A 30 -10.15 19.13 -6.59
N VAL A 31 -11.23 19.01 -5.80
CA VAL A 31 -11.36 17.99 -4.77
C VAL A 31 -11.14 16.59 -5.36
N VAL A 32 -11.80 16.31 -6.49
CA VAL A 32 -11.68 15.01 -7.17
C VAL A 32 -10.25 14.76 -7.67
N ARG A 33 -9.57 15.77 -8.21
CA ARG A 33 -8.17 15.63 -8.64
C ARG A 33 -7.25 15.31 -7.48
N GLU A 34 -7.40 15.99 -6.35
CA GLU A 34 -6.56 15.72 -5.17
C GLU A 34 -6.86 14.34 -4.58
N ALA A 35 -8.12 13.93 -4.51
CA ALA A 35 -8.49 12.59 -4.09
C ALA A 35 -7.85 11.49 -4.97
N LEU A 36 -7.85 11.69 -6.30
CA LEU A 36 -7.19 10.78 -7.24
C LEU A 36 -5.67 10.78 -7.10
N ARG A 37 -5.05 11.94 -6.82
CA ARG A 37 -3.61 12.05 -6.56
C ARG A 37 -3.22 11.27 -5.30
N LEU A 38 -4.00 11.42 -4.23
CA LEU A 38 -3.80 10.67 -2.97
C LEU A 38 -4.00 9.17 -3.16
N TRP A 39 -5.00 8.78 -3.94
CA TRP A 39 -5.25 7.38 -4.26
C TRP A 39 -4.09 6.75 -5.07
N ASP A 40 -3.60 7.44 -6.09
CA ASP A 40 -2.44 7.01 -6.88
C ASP A 40 -1.17 6.87 -6.01
N ALA A 41 -0.92 7.82 -5.11
CA ALA A 41 0.19 7.74 -4.16
C ALA A 41 0.06 6.54 -3.22
N ALA A 42 -1.15 6.28 -2.70
CA ALA A 42 -1.42 5.13 -1.83
C ALA A 42 -1.25 3.81 -2.58
N ARG A 43 -1.65 3.73 -3.86
CA ARG A 43 -1.43 2.55 -4.71
C ARG A 43 0.04 2.27 -4.92
N LYS A 44 0.82 3.28 -5.31
CA LYS A 44 2.27 3.13 -5.52
C LYS A 44 2.99 2.66 -4.26
N LEU A 45 2.59 3.17 -3.10
CA LEU A 45 3.14 2.69 -1.82
C LEU A 45 2.76 1.23 -1.54
N GLY A 46 1.53 0.84 -1.84
CA GLY A 46 1.07 -0.54 -1.70
C GLY A 46 1.79 -1.51 -2.65
N GLU A 47 2.01 -1.09 -3.89
CA GLU A 47 2.77 -1.81 -4.91
C GLU A 47 4.23 -1.95 -4.48
N TYR A 48 4.90 -0.87 -4.10
CA TYR A 48 6.26 -0.91 -3.55
C TYR A 48 6.39 -1.86 -2.35
N ARG A 49 5.45 -1.81 -1.40
CA ARG A 49 5.45 -2.74 -0.25
C ARG A 49 5.27 -4.19 -0.70
N SER A 50 4.41 -4.44 -1.69
CA SER A 50 4.21 -5.78 -2.22
C SER A 50 5.46 -6.29 -2.95
N GLU A 51 6.17 -5.41 -3.68
CA GLU A 51 7.39 -5.73 -4.40
C GLU A 51 8.55 -6.03 -3.43
N VAL A 52 8.75 -5.21 -2.40
CA VAL A 52 9.77 -5.47 -1.37
C VAL A 52 9.51 -6.80 -0.65
N LEU A 53 8.26 -7.09 -0.28
CA LEU A 53 7.91 -8.36 0.34
C LEU A 53 7.99 -9.56 -0.63
N ALA A 54 7.82 -9.32 -1.93
CA ALA A 54 8.01 -10.35 -2.96
C ALA A 54 9.50 -10.61 -3.24
N ASP A 55 10.35 -9.58 -3.16
CA ASP A 55 11.81 -9.68 -3.29
C ASP A 55 12.44 -10.38 -2.08
N GLU A 56 11.94 -10.12 -0.86
CA GLU A 56 12.31 -10.94 0.31
C GLU A 56 11.79 -12.39 0.24
N ARG A 57 10.88 -12.68 -0.69
CA ARG A 57 10.37 -14.03 -0.99
C ARG A 57 11.09 -14.69 -2.17
N ALA A 58 12.01 -14.01 -2.85
CA ALA A 58 13.07 -14.70 -3.60
C ALA A 58 13.94 -15.46 -2.59
N PRO A 59 14.42 -16.68 -2.90
CA PRO A 59 14.89 -17.60 -1.88
C PRO A 59 16.20 -17.11 -1.28
N SER A 60 16.13 -16.32 -0.21
CA SER A 60 17.09 -16.45 0.88
C SER A 60 16.98 -17.92 1.27
N GLY A 61 17.95 -18.71 0.78
CA GLY A 61 17.87 -20.16 0.65
C GLY A 61 17.09 -20.76 1.80
N GLY A 62 15.87 -21.23 1.50
CA GLY A 62 14.95 -21.77 2.48
C GLY A 62 15.51 -23.05 3.06
N ARG A 63 16.51 -22.93 3.94
CA ARG A 63 16.93 -24.00 4.83
C ARG A 63 15.75 -24.28 5.73
N CYS A 64 15.31 -25.54 5.72
CA CYS A 64 14.19 -25.95 6.55
C CYS A 64 14.56 -25.62 7.99
N VAL A 65 13.60 -25.12 8.77
CA VAL A 65 13.81 -24.85 10.20
C VAL A 65 14.36 -26.11 10.89
N ALA A 66 13.92 -27.30 10.45
CA ALA A 66 14.45 -28.58 10.91
C ALA A 66 15.96 -28.76 10.65
N ASP A 67 16.46 -28.32 9.50
CA ASP A 67 17.90 -28.39 9.17
C ASP A 67 18.70 -27.45 10.08
N MET A 68 18.15 -26.26 10.35
CA MET A 68 18.74 -25.28 11.27
C MET A 68 18.84 -25.82 12.70
N PHE A 69 17.82 -26.53 13.18
CA PHE A 69 17.83 -27.21 14.48
C PHE A 69 18.83 -28.37 14.51
N ALA A 70 18.92 -29.15 13.42
CA ALA A 70 19.85 -30.26 13.33
C ALA A 70 21.31 -29.81 13.39
N ASP A 71 21.66 -28.72 12.69
CA ASP A 71 22.99 -28.12 12.74
C ASP A 71 23.33 -27.64 14.17
N HIS A 72 22.38 -26.97 14.83
CA HIS A 72 22.56 -26.47 16.19
C HIS A 72 22.77 -27.58 17.23
N GLU A 73 21.99 -28.67 17.16
CA GLU A 73 22.19 -29.83 18.03
C GLU A 73 23.52 -30.54 17.77
N ALA A 74 23.96 -30.59 16.51
CA ALA A 74 25.23 -31.19 16.15
C ALA A 74 26.43 -30.40 16.71
N GLU A 75 26.36 -29.07 16.72
CA GLU A 75 27.36 -28.20 17.33
C GLU A 75 27.43 -28.36 18.86
N HIS A 76 26.26 -28.49 19.52
CA HIS A 76 26.20 -28.66 20.97
C HIS A 76 26.74 -30.01 21.44
N ARG A 77 26.62 -31.06 20.60
CA ARG A 77 27.17 -32.39 20.87
C ARG A 77 28.68 -32.49 20.64
N ARG A 78 29.26 -31.62 19.80
CA ARG A 78 30.72 -31.55 19.56
C ARG A 78 31.47 -30.77 20.64
N SER A 79 30.76 -29.96 21.40
CA SER A 79 31.31 -29.09 22.45
C SER A 79 31.16 -29.66 23.86
N ALA A 80 30.67 -30.91 23.98
CA ALA A 80 30.52 -31.67 25.22
C ALA A 80 31.41 -32.91 25.18
#